data_AF-A0A6D2I219-F1
#
_entry.id   AF-A0A6D2I219-F1
#
_cell.length_a   1.000
_cell.length_b   1.000
_cell.length_c   1.000
_cell.angle_alpha   90.00
_cell.angle_beta   90.00
_cell.angle_gamma   90.00
#
_symmetry.space_group_name_H-M   'P 1'
#
loop_
_entity.id
_entity.type
_entity.pdbx_description
1 polymer ?
#
loop_
_entity_poly.entity_id
_entity_poly.type
_entity_poly.pdbx_seq_one_letter_code
_entity_poly.pdbx_strand_id
1 'polypeptide(L)'
;MTIRTRFIRSYDSEKKCWGVVNGVEELLAMRRGFGWWKTASYGGKLVLLHSQVKHVGLTYFAEISLERNQQREVWGKVEWCDEVVIGERIYILKTLAVMV
;
A
#
# COMPACT_ATOMS: atom_id res chain seq x y z
N MET A 1 -21.88 -1.71 -13.31
CA MET A 1 -20.92 -1.77 -12.16
C MET A 1 -19.54 -1.40 -12.69
N THR A 2 -19.05 -0.20 -12.43
CA THR A 2 -17.71 0.23 -12.90
C THR A 2 -16.66 -0.29 -11.94
N ILE A 3 -15.87 -1.28 -12.35
CA ILE A 3 -14.70 -1.72 -11.60
C ILE A 3 -13.66 -0.59 -11.72
N ARG A 4 -13.47 0.19 -10.66
CA ARG A 4 -12.32 1.09 -10.55
C ARG A 4 -11.11 0.20 -10.26
N THR A 5 -10.31 -0.10 -11.28
CA THR A 5 -9.07 -0.85 -11.09
C THR A 5 -8.09 0.00 -10.30
N ARG A 6 -7.66 -0.50 -9.13
CA ARG A 6 -6.69 0.16 -8.24
C ARG A 6 -5.33 -0.43 -8.53
N PHE A 7 -4.31 0.42 -8.59
CA PHE A 7 -2.93 0.01 -8.84
C PHE A 7 -2.00 0.78 -7.90
N ILE A 8 -0.94 0.14 -7.45
CA ILE A 8 0.22 0.84 -6.88
C ILE A 8 1.13 1.21 -8.04
N ARG A 9 1.53 2.48 -8.12
CA ARG A 9 2.43 2.98 -9.14
C ARG A 9 3.83 3.18 -8.58
N SER A 10 4.84 2.79 -9.34
CA SER A 10 6.24 3.05 -9.06
C SER A 10 6.79 4.01 -10.10
N TYR A 11 7.65 4.94 -9.69
CA TYR A 11 8.34 5.82 -10.63
C TYR A 11 9.74 5.27 -10.92
N ASP A 12 10.03 5.02 -12.19
CA ASP A 12 11.39 4.69 -12.65
C ASP A 12 12.11 6.02 -12.94
N SER A 13 13.00 6.42 -12.03
CA SER A 13 13.74 7.69 -12.15
C SER A 13 14.70 7.72 -13.35
N GLU A 14 15.19 6.57 -13.79
CA GLU A 14 16.13 6.49 -14.92
C GLU A 14 15.39 6.56 -16.25
N LYS A 15 14.27 5.83 -16.39
CA LYS A 15 13.41 5.93 -17.58
C LYS A 15 12.49 7.16 -17.55
N LYS A 16 12.44 7.86 -16.42
CA LYS A 16 11.56 9.00 -16.14
C LYS A 16 10.09 8.71 -16.41
N CYS A 17 9.65 7.49 -16.12
CA CYS A 17 8.29 7.03 -16.42
C CYS A 17 7.63 6.35 -15.21
N TRP A 18 6.30 6.30 -15.24
CA TRP A 18 5.51 5.59 -14.25
C TRP A 18 5.26 4.16 -14.72
N GLY A 19 5.48 3.21 -13.82
CA GLY A 19 5.11 1.80 -13.96
C GLY A 19 4.06 1.39 -12.93
N VAL A 20 3.68 0.12 -12.97
CA VAL A 20 2.78 -0.51 -12.00
C VAL A 20 3.60 -1.51 -11.19
N VAL A 21 3.29 -1.64 -9.90
CA VAL A 21 3.78 -2.71 -9.05
C VAL A 21 2.89 -3.93 -9.25
N ASN A 22 3.44 -4.99 -9.82
CA ASN A 22 2.74 -6.25 -10.07
C ASN A 22 2.69 -7.12 -8.80
N GLY A 23 1.80 -8.12 -8.75
CA GLY A 23 1.77 -9.14 -7.69
C GLY A 23 0.96 -8.75 -6.44
N VAL A 24 0.30 -7.59 -6.46
CA VAL A 24 -0.53 -7.07 -5.35
C VAL A 24 -1.98 -6.82 -5.78
N GLU A 25 -2.39 -7.34 -6.93
CA GLU A 25 -3.71 -7.09 -7.53
C GLU A 25 -4.83 -7.66 -6.66
N GLU A 26 -4.64 -8.85 -6.09
CA GLU A 26 -5.62 -9.48 -5.20
C GLU A 26 -5.85 -8.64 -3.94
N LEU A 27 -4.78 -8.12 -3.33
CA LEU A 27 -4.84 -7.20 -2.19
C LEU A 27 -5.70 -5.97 -2.50
N LEU A 28 -5.52 -5.41 -3.70
CA LEU A 28 -6.22 -4.21 -4.16
C LEU A 28 -7.66 -4.50 -4.60
N ALA A 29 -7.94 -5.72 -5.06
CA ALA A 29 -9.27 -6.19 -5.46
C ALA A 29 -10.15 -6.54 -4.25
N MET A 30 -9.55 -7.04 -3.17
CA MET A 30 -10.25 -7.52 -1.98
C MET A 30 -11.07 -6.40 -1.30
N ARG A 31 -10.62 -5.14 -1.36
CA ARG A 31 -11.36 -4.01 -0.77
C ARG A 31 -11.89 -3.04 -1.78
N ARG A 32 -13.21 -3.12 -2.00
CA ARG A 32 -14.00 -2.17 -2.80
C ARG A 32 -14.57 -0.99 -1.99
N GLY A 33 -14.19 -0.85 -0.71
CA GLY A 33 -14.73 0.16 0.20
C GLY A 33 -14.34 1.61 -0.14
N PHE A 34 -15.16 2.55 0.36
CA PHE A 34 -14.89 3.98 0.42
C PHE A 34 -13.82 4.26 1.47
N GLY A 35 -12.76 4.97 1.10
CA GLY A 35 -11.64 5.28 2.00
C GLY A 35 -10.44 5.84 1.25
N TRP A 36 -9.45 6.29 1.99
CA TRP A 36 -8.18 6.77 1.43
C TRP A 36 -7.09 5.76 1.71
N TRP A 37 -6.30 5.46 0.67
CA TRP A 37 -5.08 4.69 0.81
C TRP A 37 -3.92 5.62 1.10
N LYS A 38 -3.06 5.22 2.05
CA LYS A 38 -1.77 5.86 2.30
C LYS A 38 -0.67 4.82 2.12
N THR A 39 0.47 5.27 1.64
CA THR A 39 1.68 4.46 1.54
C THR A 39 2.77 5.02 2.45
N ALA A 40 3.63 4.15 2.94
CA ALA A 40 4.76 4.51 3.77
C ALA A 40 5.93 3.55 3.54
N SER A 41 7.14 4.01 3.83
CA SER A 41 8.32 3.14 3.88
C SER A 41 8.60 2.75 5.34
N TYR A 42 8.77 1.46 5.60
CA TYR A 42 9.11 0.92 6.92
C TYR A 42 10.00 -0.32 6.76
N GLY A 43 11.18 -0.32 7.39
CA GLY A 43 12.11 -1.46 7.34
C GLY A 43 12.52 -1.91 5.93
N GLY A 44 12.61 -0.99 4.97
CA GLY A 44 12.88 -1.31 3.56
C GLY A 44 11.67 -1.85 2.78
N LYS A 45 10.52 -2.01 3.43
CA LYS A 45 9.26 -2.44 2.80
C LYS A 45 8.32 -1.27 2.55
N LEU A 46 7.35 -1.51 1.67
CA LEU A 46 6.21 -0.64 1.44
C LEU A 46 5.07 -1.05 2.37
N VAL A 47 4.58 -0.12 3.19
CA VAL A 47 3.39 -0.31 4.02
C VAL A 47 2.21 0.39 3.39
N LEU A 48 1.11 -0.33 3.22
CA LEU A 48 -0.14 0.16 2.69
C LEU A 48 -1.19 0.25 3.80
N LEU A 49 -1.86 1.40 3.87
CA LEU A 49 -2.80 1.77 4.91
C LEU A 49 -4.15 2.14 4.30
N HIS A 50 -5.24 1.52 4.73
CA HIS A 50 -6.59 1.93 4.32
C HIS A 50 -7.36 2.48 5.51
N SER A 51 -7.65 3.78 5.48
CA SER A 51 -8.50 4.42 6.50
C SER A 51 -9.90 4.63 5.94
N GLN A 52 -10.91 4.06 6.62
CA GLN A 52 -12.31 4.33 6.35
C GLN A 52 -12.73 5.58 7.13
N VAL A 53 -13.15 6.63 6.41
CA VAL A 53 -13.30 8.01 6.92
C VAL A 53 -14.37 8.16 8.02
N LYS A 54 -15.23 7.16 8.24
CA LYS A 54 -16.50 7.35 8.95
C LYS A 54 -16.62 6.72 10.34
N HIS A 55 -15.69 5.89 10.80
CA HIS A 55 -15.85 5.25 12.11
C HIS A 55 -14.52 5.20 12.86
N VAL A 56 -14.60 5.32 14.19
CA VAL A 56 -13.71 4.56 15.07
C VAL A 56 -13.71 3.12 14.54
N GLY A 57 -12.55 2.53 14.28
CA GLY A 57 -12.48 1.12 13.91
C GLY A 57 -12.12 0.82 12.45
N LEU A 58 -11.35 -0.26 12.34
CA LEU A 58 -10.78 -0.89 11.16
C LEU A 58 -9.95 0.02 10.24
N THR A 59 -8.65 0.07 10.56
CA THR A 59 -7.62 0.37 9.57
C THR A 59 -7.05 -0.93 9.05
N TYR A 60 -6.86 -1.02 7.75
CA TYR A 60 -6.15 -2.15 7.16
C TYR A 60 -4.69 -1.82 6.97
N PHE A 61 -3.85 -2.80 7.27
CA PHE A 61 -2.43 -2.71 7.02
C PHE A 61 -2.01 -3.84 6.10
N ALA A 62 -1.10 -3.53 5.17
CA ALA A 62 -0.35 -4.54 4.45
C ALA A 62 1.12 -4.15 4.39
N GLU A 63 2.01 -5.08 4.70
CA GLU A 63 3.43 -4.99 4.41
C GLU A 63 3.73 -5.67 3.07
N ILE A 64 4.41 -4.93 2.20
CA ILE A 64 4.71 -5.35 0.84
C ILE A 64 6.23 -5.25 0.66
N SER A 65 6.89 -6.39 0.47
CA SER A 65 8.27 -6.41 -0.04
C SER A 65 8.25 -6.03 -1.50
N LEU A 66 9.21 -5.21 -1.93
CA LEU A 66 9.37 -4.82 -3.32
C LEU A 66 10.66 -5.41 -3.87
N GLU A 67 10.59 -5.97 -5.06
CA GLU A 67 11.75 -6.41 -5.83
C GLU A 67 11.69 -5.79 -7.23
N ARG A 68 12.86 -5.62 -7.85
CA ARG A 68 12.98 -5.12 -9.22
C ARG A 68 13.74 -6.13 -10.05
N ASN A 69 13.13 -6.62 -11.12
CA ASN A 69 13.76 -7.61 -12.00
C ASN A 69 14.73 -6.95 -13.00
N GLN A 70 15.44 -7.78 -13.78
CA GLN A 70 16.39 -7.32 -14.81
C GLN A 70 15.72 -6.44 -15.89
N GLN A 71 14.42 -6.64 -16.13
CA GLN A 71 13.61 -5.86 -17.08
C GLN A 71 13.10 -4.54 -16.46
N ARG A 72 13.50 -4.24 -15.21
CA ARG A 72 13.13 -3.07 -14.41
C ARG A 72 11.66 -3.03 -14.00
N GLU A 73 10.95 -4.13 -14.13
CA GLU A 73 9.61 -4.27 -13.59
C GLU A 73 9.69 -4.38 -12.07
N VAL A 74 8.73 -3.75 -11.39
CA VAL A 74 8.64 -3.80 -9.93
C VAL A 74 7.56 -4.80 -9.56
N TRP A 75 7.94 -5.76 -8.74
CA TRP A 75 7.05 -6.78 -8.20
C TRP A 75 6.90 -6.57 -6.70
N GLY A 76 5.67 -6.71 -6.23
CA GLY A 76 5.31 -6.63 -4.83
C GLY A 76 4.87 -8.00 -4.33
N LYS A 77 5.37 -8.38 -3.16
CA LYS A 77 4.90 -9.55 -2.42
C LYS A 77 4.28 -9.08 -1.11
N VAL A 78 3.03 -9.43 -0.87
CA VAL A 78 2.35 -9.17 0.41
C VAL A 78 2.94 -10.11 1.46
N GLU A 79 3.74 -9.58 2.38
CA GLU A 79 4.35 -10.36 3.47
C GLU A 79 3.39 -10.52 4.64
N TRP A 80 2.55 -9.51 4.87
CA TRP A 80 1.57 -9.50 5.94
C TRP A 80 0.42 -8.60 5.55
N CYS A 81 -0.81 -8.98 5.89
CA CYS A 81 -1.90 -8.02 5.92
C CYS A 81 -2.97 -8.40 6.93
N ASP A 82 -3.51 -7.41 7.63
CA ASP A 82 -4.50 -7.64 8.68
C ASP A 82 -5.39 -6.41 8.91
N GLU A 83 -6.55 -6.67 9.52
CA GLU A 83 -7.49 -5.67 9.97
C GLU A 83 -7.18 -5.26 11.40
N VAL A 84 -6.75 -4.01 11.60
CA VAL A 84 -6.45 -3.48 12.93
C VAL A 84 -7.61 -2.58 13.37
N VAL A 85 -8.28 -2.98 14.44
CA VAL A 85 -9.29 -2.13 15.10
C VAL A 85 -8.57 -1.09 15.94
N ILE A 86 -8.80 0.18 15.60
CA ILE A 86 -8.22 1.30 16.32
C ILE A 86 -9.37 2.03 17.01
N GLY A 87 -9.35 2.01 18.35
CA GLY A 87 -10.39 2.58 19.22
C GLY A 87 -10.47 4.12 19.18
N GLU A 88 -9.54 4.77 18.49
CA GLU A 88 -9.48 6.22 18.33
C GLU A 88 -9.17 6.61 16.88
N ARG A 89 -9.42 7.88 16.56
CA ARG A 89 -9.16 8.41 15.22
C ARG A 89 -7.66 8.65 15.03
N ILE A 90 -6.97 7.71 14.38
CA ILE A 90 -5.54 7.87 14.10
C ILE A 90 -5.31 8.75 12.87
N TYR A 91 -4.55 9.82 13.09
CA TYR A 91 -3.97 10.63 12.02
C TYR A 91 -2.53 10.18 11.79
N ILE A 92 -2.31 9.41 10.73
CA ILE A 92 -0.95 9.15 10.26
C ILE A 92 -0.45 10.43 9.59
N LEU A 93 0.27 11.25 10.36
CA LEU A 93 0.84 12.53 9.94
C LEU A 93 2.17 12.36 9.23
N LYS A 94 3.03 11.46 9.72
CA LYS A 94 4.35 11.18 9.18
C LYS A 94 4.74 9.74 9.51
N THR A 95 5.20 9.00 8.53
CA THR A 95 5.85 7.71 8.72
C THR A 95 7.36 7.93 8.71
N LEU A 96 8.02 7.64 9.83
CA LEU A 96 9.47 7.61 9.91
C LEU A 96 9.94 6.17 9.68
N ALA A 97 10.84 6.00 8.72
CA ALA A 97 11.67 4.81 8.69
C ALA A 97 12.68 4.93 9.84
N VAL A 98 12.51 4.15 10.90
CA VAL A 98 13.57 3.94 11.89
C VAL A 98 14.51 2.91 11.29
N MET A 99 15.70 3.34 10.86
CA MET A 99 16.79 2.41 10.58
C MET A 99 17.55 2.21 11.90
N VAL A 100 17.59 0.97 12.40
CA VAL A 100 18.44 0.54 13.53
C VAL A 100 19.71 -0.06 12.96
#